data_AF-A0AAV0W9L1-F1
#
_entry.id   AF-A0AAV0W9L1-F1
#
_cell.length_a   1.000
_cell.length_b   1.000
_cell.length_c   1.000
_cell.angle_alpha   90.00
_cell.angle_beta   90.00
_cell.angle_gamma   90.00
#
_symmetry.space_group_name_H-M   'P 1'
#
loop_
_entity.id
_entity.type
_entity.pdbx_description
1 polymer ?
#
loop_
_entity_poly.entity_id
_entity_poly.type
_entity_poly.pdbx_seq_one_letter_code
_entity_poly.pdbx_strand_id
1 'polypeptide(L)'
;MYKEPATQRKRCLERARIKYQEKKANEGSEAKRARLYKNRQAQKKLRAEETPSMKNKRLLQQRENRIKQRDKETPESGEARRQAEHERYLQRTAAENPESREARKQADLDIYNVVQHRLPKIEKPIWKIYADSGWNVSASEIEFEKAINTFCEVCTKRCYPNQVSILKFSNYKPNYLPIELLQKKQLLLCHRCKTHLSSRKTTAPQNKKK
;
A
#
# COMPACT_ATOMS: atom_id res chain seq x y z
N MET A 1 -47.81 39.79 14.91
CA MET A 1 -46.86 39.46 13.83
C MET A 1 -47.36 38.23 13.08
N TYR A 2 -47.79 38.38 11.83
CA TYR A 2 -48.26 37.27 11.01
C TYR A 2 -47.05 36.46 10.50
N LYS A 3 -46.96 35.17 10.86
CA LYS A 3 -45.88 34.30 10.39
C LYS A 3 -46.27 33.71 9.04
N GLU A 4 -45.45 33.94 8.02
CA GLU A 4 -45.67 33.39 6.68
C GLU A 4 -45.70 31.85 6.72
N PRO A 5 -46.69 31.20 6.10
CA PRO A 5 -46.80 29.74 6.12
C PRO A 5 -45.62 29.08 5.39
N ALA A 6 -45.17 27.93 5.90
CA ALA A 6 -43.98 27.23 5.39
C ALA A 6 -44.03 26.93 3.89
N THR A 7 -45.23 26.69 3.34
CA THR A 7 -45.48 26.45 1.91
C THR A 7 -45.24 27.70 1.06
N GLN A 8 -45.68 28.85 1.54
CA GLN A 8 -45.46 30.14 0.88
C GLN A 8 -43.98 30.51 0.92
N ARG A 9 -43.33 30.35 2.08
CA ARG A 9 -41.87 30.56 2.20
C ARG A 9 -41.07 29.69 1.24
N LYS A 10 -41.43 28.40 1.09
CA LYS A 10 -40.79 27.50 0.11
C LYS A 10 -40.93 28.02 -1.32
N ARG A 11 -42.13 28.45 -1.73
CA ARG A 11 -42.38 29.01 -3.08
C ARG A 11 -41.58 30.30 -3.30
N CYS A 12 -41.51 31.18 -2.31
CA CYS A 12 -40.72 32.41 -2.39
C CYS A 12 -39.23 32.12 -2.57
N LEU A 13 -38.68 31.17 -1.80
CA LEU A 13 -37.28 30.75 -1.93
C LEU A 13 -36.97 30.12 -3.28
N GLU A 14 -37.88 29.29 -3.81
CA GLU A 14 -37.68 28.67 -5.12
C GLU A 14 -37.71 29.72 -6.24
N ARG A 15 -38.65 30.67 -6.20
CA ARG A 15 -38.66 31.81 -7.15
C ARG A 15 -37.39 32.63 -7.07
N ALA A 16 -36.88 32.90 -5.87
CA ALA A 16 -35.62 33.63 -5.69
C ALA A 16 -34.41 32.84 -6.24
N ARG A 17 -34.40 31.53 -6.05
CA ARG A 17 -33.37 30.64 -6.59
C ARG A 17 -33.34 30.66 -8.12
N ILE A 18 -34.50 30.54 -8.76
CA ILE A 18 -34.63 30.57 -10.23
C ILE A 18 -34.12 31.91 -10.78
N LYS A 19 -34.63 33.04 -10.25
CA LYS A 19 -34.17 34.37 -10.66
C LYS A 19 -32.65 34.56 -10.50
N TYR A 20 -32.09 34.03 -9.43
CA TYR A 20 -30.65 34.09 -9.18
C TYR A 20 -29.85 33.24 -10.18
N GLN A 21 -30.37 32.08 -10.56
CA GLN A 21 -29.76 31.21 -11.58
C GLN A 21 -29.80 31.87 -12.95
N GLU A 22 -30.94 32.44 -13.36
CA GLU A 22 -31.08 33.19 -14.62
C GLU A 22 -30.11 34.37 -14.68
N LYS A 23 -30.02 35.16 -13.61
CA LYS A 23 -29.06 36.27 -13.53
C LYS A 23 -27.61 35.80 -13.65
N LYS A 24 -27.28 34.62 -13.13
CA LYS A 24 -25.94 34.03 -13.24
C LYS A 24 -25.66 33.47 -14.64
N ALA A 25 -26.65 32.88 -15.28
CA ALA A 25 -26.52 32.35 -16.64
C ALA A 25 -26.26 33.47 -17.64
N ASN A 26 -26.94 34.61 -17.45
CA ASN A 26 -26.81 35.80 -18.29
C ASN A 26 -25.69 36.76 -17.82
N GLU A 27 -24.85 36.35 -16.87
CA GLU A 27 -23.78 37.19 -16.32
C GLU A 27 -22.61 37.30 -17.31
N GLY A 28 -22.28 38.53 -17.73
CA GLY A 28 -21.09 38.80 -18.54
C GLY A 28 -19.78 38.42 -17.84
N SER A 29 -18.73 38.18 -18.61
CA SER A 29 -17.43 37.69 -18.11
C SER A 29 -16.80 38.63 -17.07
N GLU A 30 -16.88 39.94 -17.26
CA GLU A 30 -16.35 40.96 -16.34
C GLU A 30 -17.14 41.01 -15.03
N ALA A 31 -18.48 41.04 -15.12
CA ALA A 31 -19.36 41.00 -13.96
C ALA A 31 -19.11 39.73 -13.12
N LYS A 32 -18.94 38.58 -13.79
CA LYS A 32 -18.58 37.31 -13.14
C LYS A 32 -17.23 37.40 -12.43
N ARG A 33 -16.21 37.97 -13.08
CA ARG A 33 -14.88 38.17 -12.47
C ARG A 33 -14.98 39.07 -11.23
N ALA A 34 -15.67 40.20 -11.32
CA ALA A 34 -15.87 41.13 -10.21
C ALA A 34 -16.61 40.48 -9.03
N ARG A 35 -17.68 39.72 -9.30
CA ARG A 35 -18.42 38.98 -8.28
C ARG A 35 -17.56 37.92 -7.59
N LEU A 36 -16.80 37.14 -8.35
CA LEU A 36 -15.89 36.13 -7.80
C LEU A 36 -14.76 36.77 -6.99
N TYR A 37 -14.22 37.90 -7.44
CA TYR A 37 -13.23 38.67 -6.70
C TYR A 37 -13.77 39.14 -5.34
N LYS A 38 -14.96 39.77 -5.32
CA LYS A 38 -15.62 40.19 -4.07
C LYS A 38 -15.86 39.01 -3.12
N ASN A 39 -16.30 37.87 -3.64
CA ASN A 39 -16.50 36.66 -2.84
C ASN A 39 -15.18 36.14 -2.24
N ARG A 40 -14.09 36.09 -3.03
CA ARG A 40 -12.76 35.71 -2.53
C ARG A 40 -12.30 36.63 -1.40
N GLN A 41 -12.52 37.94 -1.52
CA GLN A 41 -12.17 38.90 -0.48
C GLN A 41 -12.99 38.69 0.79
N ALA A 42 -14.30 38.47 0.67
CA ALA A 42 -15.15 38.15 1.81
C ALA A 42 -14.70 36.86 2.52
N GLN A 43 -14.38 35.81 1.77
CA GLN A 43 -13.86 34.57 2.35
C GLN A 43 -12.49 34.76 3.02
N LYS A 44 -11.62 35.59 2.45
CA LYS A 44 -10.32 35.91 3.06
C LYS A 44 -10.51 36.57 4.43
N LYS A 45 -11.44 37.52 4.54
CA LYS A 45 -11.80 38.17 5.81
C LYS A 45 -12.36 37.18 6.82
N LEU A 46 -13.36 36.37 6.42
CA LEU A 46 -13.93 35.34 7.29
C LEU A 46 -12.87 34.37 7.81
N ARG A 47 -11.90 33.95 6.97
CA ARG A 47 -10.80 33.07 7.40
C ARG A 47 -9.81 33.75 8.33
N ALA A 48 -9.60 35.06 8.21
CA ALA A 48 -8.73 35.81 9.11
C ALA A 48 -9.35 35.94 10.51
N GLU A 49 -10.68 35.97 10.59
CA GLU A 49 -11.46 36.06 11.82
C GLU A 49 -11.79 34.67 12.43
N GLU A 50 -11.37 33.57 11.79
CA GLU A 50 -11.61 32.21 12.28
C GLU A 50 -10.83 31.94 13.59
N THR A 51 -11.55 31.58 14.65
CA THR A 51 -10.93 30.99 15.85
C THR A 51 -10.31 29.63 15.54
N PRO A 52 -9.32 29.16 16.32
CA PRO A 52 -8.71 27.85 16.12
C PRO A 52 -9.72 26.69 16.09
N SER A 53 -10.77 26.75 16.91
CA SER A 53 -11.85 25.76 16.93
C SER A 53 -12.63 25.73 15.62
N MET A 54 -13.04 26.90 15.10
CA MET A 54 -13.75 27.00 13.82
C MET A 54 -12.88 26.53 12.65
N LYS A 55 -11.61 26.92 12.64
CA LYS A 55 -10.62 26.46 11.66
C LYS A 55 -10.49 24.94 11.66
N ASN A 56 -10.37 24.32 12.84
CA ASN A 56 -10.27 22.87 12.97
C ASN A 56 -11.54 22.17 12.48
N LYS A 57 -12.73 22.65 12.86
CA LYS A 57 -14.00 22.11 12.37
C LYS A 57 -14.10 22.16 10.85
N ARG A 58 -13.73 23.28 10.23
CA ARG A 58 -13.70 23.43 8.76
C ARG A 58 -12.71 22.47 8.11
N LEU A 59 -11.51 22.32 8.67
CA LEU A 59 -10.49 21.40 8.14
C LEU A 59 -10.91 19.93 8.26
N LEU A 60 -11.55 19.54 9.37
CA LEU A 60 -12.10 18.20 9.53
C LEU A 60 -13.18 17.90 8.49
N GLN A 61 -14.13 18.82 8.31
CA GLN A 61 -15.16 18.68 7.29
C GLN A 61 -14.57 18.57 5.87
N GLN A 62 -13.50 19.32 5.56
CA GLN A 62 -12.81 19.21 4.28
C GLN A 62 -12.14 17.84 4.10
N ARG A 63 -11.55 17.27 5.17
CA ARG A 63 -10.96 15.92 5.14
C ARG A 63 -12.02 14.85 4.90
N GLU A 64 -13.13 14.91 5.62
CA GLU A 64 -14.27 13.99 5.45
C GLU A 64 -14.82 14.02 4.02
N ASN A 65 -14.99 15.22 3.45
CA ASN A 65 -15.45 15.35 2.07
C ASN A 65 -14.47 14.74 1.07
N ARG A 66 -13.16 14.86 1.29
CA ARG A 66 -12.14 14.23 0.43
C ARG A 66 -12.16 12.71 0.54
N ILE A 67 -12.36 12.17 1.74
CA ILE A 67 -12.50 10.72 1.95
C ILE A 67 -13.72 10.22 1.17
N LYS A 68 -14.89 10.86 1.36
CA LYS A 68 -16.12 10.50 0.63
C LYS A 68 -15.98 10.59 -0.90
N GLN A 69 -15.14 11.50 -1.41
CA GLN A 69 -14.82 11.59 -2.83
C GLN A 69 -13.93 10.43 -3.28
N ARG A 70 -12.92 10.06 -2.48
CA ARG A 70 -12.03 8.91 -2.77
C ARG A 70 -12.78 7.58 -2.72
N ASP A 71 -13.72 7.42 -1.80
CA ASP A 71 -14.53 6.19 -1.70
C ASP A 71 -15.44 5.97 -2.93
N LYS A 72 -15.73 7.05 -3.66
CA LYS A 72 -16.52 7.04 -4.91
C LYS A 72 -15.65 7.09 -6.16
N GLU A 73 -14.32 7.07 -6.01
CA GLU A 73 -13.38 7.19 -7.11
C GLU A 73 -13.34 5.89 -7.92
N THR A 74 -13.44 5.98 -9.26
CA THR A 74 -13.23 4.83 -10.14
C THR A 74 -11.72 4.52 -10.21
N PRO A 75 -11.32 3.27 -10.54
CA PRO A 75 -9.91 2.94 -10.70
C PRO A 75 -9.15 3.87 -11.66
N GLU A 76 -9.75 4.18 -12.81
CA GLU A 76 -9.18 5.09 -13.82
C GLU A 76 -9.00 6.52 -13.27
N SER A 77 -10.01 7.08 -12.60
CA SER A 77 -9.88 8.40 -11.96
C SER A 77 -8.80 8.39 -10.87
N GLY A 78 -8.68 7.29 -10.13
CA GLY A 78 -7.67 7.11 -9.09
C GLY A 78 -6.26 7.05 -9.66
N GLU A 79 -6.07 6.40 -10.79
CA GLU A 79 -4.80 6.37 -11.52
C GLU A 79 -4.44 7.73 -12.08
N ALA A 80 -5.37 8.40 -12.77
CA ALA A 80 -5.16 9.75 -13.30
C ALA A 80 -4.79 10.75 -12.19
N ARG A 81 -5.43 10.65 -11.02
CA ARG A 81 -5.09 11.48 -9.86
C ARG A 81 -3.67 11.21 -9.34
N ARG A 82 -3.26 9.93 -9.24
CA ARG A 82 -1.91 9.54 -8.80
C ARG A 82 -0.85 10.00 -9.81
N GLN A 83 -1.09 9.83 -11.10
CA GLN A 83 -0.22 10.33 -12.17
C GLN A 83 -0.07 11.86 -12.09
N ALA A 84 -1.18 12.60 -12.00
CA ALA A 84 -1.13 14.05 -11.86
C ALA A 84 -0.42 14.51 -10.57
N GLU A 85 -0.50 13.73 -9.49
CA GLU A 85 0.25 13.99 -8.26
C GLU A 85 1.76 13.77 -8.43
N HIS A 86 2.13 12.70 -9.13
CA HIS A 86 3.52 12.40 -9.48
C HIS A 86 4.13 13.48 -10.39
N GLU A 87 3.40 13.91 -11.43
CA GLU A 87 3.84 14.99 -12.32
C GLU A 87 4.06 16.31 -11.56
N ARG A 88 3.13 16.69 -10.67
CA ARG A 88 3.30 17.87 -9.81
C ARG A 88 4.51 17.76 -8.89
N TYR A 89 4.83 16.55 -8.42
CA TYR A 89 6.03 16.32 -7.62
C TYR A 89 7.29 16.55 -8.47
N LEU A 90 7.37 15.97 -9.67
CA LEU A 90 8.49 16.14 -10.59
C LEU A 90 8.69 17.60 -11.00
N GLN A 91 7.61 18.32 -11.29
CA GLN A 91 7.69 19.76 -11.60
C GLN A 91 8.25 20.58 -10.44
N ARG A 92 7.84 20.25 -9.21
CA ARG A 92 8.32 20.96 -8.01
C ARG A 92 9.79 20.67 -7.73
N THR A 93 10.23 19.42 -7.86
CA THR A 93 11.63 19.05 -7.65
C THR A 93 12.55 19.59 -8.74
N ALA A 94 12.07 19.68 -9.98
CA ALA A 94 12.80 20.31 -11.07
C ALA A 94 12.99 21.83 -10.84
N ALA A 95 11.99 22.51 -10.30
CA ALA A 95 12.04 23.94 -9.98
C ALA A 95 12.67 24.25 -8.60
N GLU A 96 13.19 23.24 -7.90
CA GLU A 96 13.71 23.37 -6.53
C GLU A 96 15.07 24.08 -6.53
N ASN A 97 15.22 25.09 -5.68
CA ASN A 97 16.52 25.73 -5.46
C ASN A 97 17.47 24.82 -4.64
N PRO A 98 18.80 25.03 -4.69
CA PRO A 98 19.77 24.15 -4.02
C PRO A 98 19.52 23.99 -2.51
N GLU A 99 19.22 25.08 -1.82
CA GLU A 99 18.95 25.08 -0.37
C GLU A 99 17.72 24.22 0.00
N SER A 100 16.62 24.37 -0.74
CA SER A 100 15.41 23.56 -0.53
C SER A 100 15.66 22.09 -0.83
N ARG A 101 16.47 21.80 -1.87
CA ARG A 101 16.86 20.44 -2.24
C ARG A 101 17.67 19.76 -1.14
N GLU A 102 18.62 20.48 -0.55
CA GLU A 102 19.41 19.98 0.59
C GLU A 102 18.55 19.76 1.82
N ALA A 103 17.69 20.72 2.16
CA ALA A 103 16.74 20.58 3.26
C ALA A 103 15.81 19.36 3.07
N ARG A 104 15.31 19.13 1.85
CA ARG A 104 14.51 17.95 1.53
C ARG A 104 15.29 16.66 1.70
N LYS A 105 16.53 16.58 1.18
CA LYS A 105 17.39 15.41 1.36
C LYS A 105 17.68 15.14 2.83
N GLN A 106 17.94 16.18 3.62
CA GLN A 106 18.16 16.05 5.05
C GLN A 106 16.91 15.55 5.77
N ALA A 107 15.73 16.10 5.44
CA ALA A 107 14.47 15.62 5.99
C ALA A 107 14.18 14.15 5.62
N ASP A 108 14.47 13.75 4.38
CA ASP A 108 14.35 12.35 3.93
C ASP A 108 15.29 11.42 4.74
N LEU A 109 16.52 11.87 5.02
CA LEU A 109 17.48 11.15 5.88
C LEU A 109 17.01 11.07 7.33
N ASP A 110 16.48 12.15 7.89
CA ASP A 110 15.97 12.19 9.26
C ASP A 110 14.79 11.23 9.41
N ILE A 111 13.87 11.19 8.44
CA ILE A 111 12.77 10.23 8.40
C ILE A 111 13.32 8.80 8.33
N TYR A 112 14.30 8.54 7.44
CA TYR A 112 14.92 7.23 7.32
C TYR A 112 15.55 6.78 8.66
N ASN A 113 16.28 7.67 9.33
CA ASN A 113 16.90 7.39 10.62
C ASN A 113 15.83 7.10 11.69
N VAL A 114 14.76 7.90 11.77
CA VAL A 114 13.65 7.65 12.72
C VAL A 114 12.97 6.30 12.46
N VAL A 115 12.77 5.91 11.20
CA VAL A 115 12.19 4.61 10.83
C VAL A 115 13.14 3.47 11.21
N GLN A 116 14.44 3.59 10.93
CA GLN A 116 15.46 2.62 11.31
C GLN A 116 15.60 2.44 12.83
N HIS A 117 15.40 3.50 13.61
CA HIS A 117 15.46 3.43 15.07
C HIS A 117 14.17 2.91 15.74
N ARG A 118 13.03 2.88 15.05
CA ARG A 118 11.77 2.30 15.54
C ARG A 118 11.54 0.85 15.13
N LEU A 119 12.20 0.39 14.07
CA LEU A 119 12.21 -1.02 13.69
C LEU A 119 13.30 -1.73 14.50
N PRO A 120 13.06 -2.93 15.07
CA PRO A 120 14.16 -3.73 15.60
C PRO A 120 15.19 -3.86 14.47
N LYS A 121 16.46 -3.54 14.76
CA LYS A 121 17.55 -3.64 13.79
C LYS A 121 17.48 -5.03 13.17
N ILE A 122 16.90 -5.14 11.97
CA ILE A 122 17.11 -6.31 11.14
C ILE A 122 18.56 -6.14 10.71
N GLU A 123 19.47 -6.89 11.33
CA GLU A 123 20.93 -6.80 11.16
C GLU A 123 21.42 -7.07 9.73
N LYS A 124 20.50 -7.13 8.75
CA LYS A 124 20.78 -7.36 7.34
C LYS A 124 20.22 -6.18 6.54
N PRO A 125 21.06 -5.51 5.72
CA PRO A 125 20.57 -4.44 4.85
C PRO A 125 19.50 -4.99 3.91
N ILE A 126 18.49 -4.18 3.61
CA ILE A 126 17.34 -4.52 2.75
C ILE A 126 17.77 -5.10 1.39
N TRP A 127 18.90 -4.64 0.84
CA TRP A 127 19.56 -5.17 -0.36
C TRP A 127 19.97 -6.65 -0.23
N LYS A 128 20.34 -7.09 0.99
CA LYS A 128 20.62 -8.49 1.31
C LYS A 128 19.33 -9.29 1.46
N ILE A 129 18.23 -8.66 1.87
CA ILE A 129 16.89 -9.28 1.83
C ILE A 129 16.42 -9.45 0.38
N TYR A 130 16.73 -8.52 -0.52
CA TYR A 130 16.43 -8.65 -1.96
C TYR A 130 17.37 -9.63 -2.68
N ALA A 131 18.65 -9.66 -2.33
CA ALA A 131 19.60 -10.65 -2.83
C ALA A 131 19.28 -12.07 -2.33
N ASP A 132 18.82 -12.21 -1.09
CA ASP A 132 18.42 -13.50 -0.49
C ASP A 132 17.00 -13.94 -0.90
N SER A 133 16.13 -13.03 -1.38
CA SER A 133 14.76 -13.37 -1.79
C SER A 133 14.62 -13.71 -3.28
N GLY A 134 15.63 -13.50 -4.12
CA GLY A 134 15.64 -14.04 -5.49
C GLY A 134 14.50 -13.54 -6.39
N TRP A 135 13.88 -12.40 -6.09
CA TRP A 135 12.88 -11.80 -6.97
C TRP A 135 13.54 -10.89 -8.01
N ASN A 136 14.24 -11.51 -8.96
CA ASN A 136 14.38 -10.96 -10.31
C ASN A 136 13.55 -11.85 -11.23
N VAL A 137 12.36 -11.37 -11.57
CA VAL A 137 11.44 -12.07 -12.47
C VAL A 137 11.89 -11.86 -13.91
N SER A 138 12.58 -12.86 -14.44
CA SER A 138 12.24 -13.52 -15.70
C SER A 138 13.07 -14.79 -15.82
N ALA A 139 12.89 -15.71 -14.84
CA ALA A 139 13.39 -17.06 -14.99
C ALA A 139 12.59 -17.72 -16.12
N SER A 140 13.29 -18.19 -17.15
CA SER A 140 12.68 -18.99 -18.21
C SER A 140 11.98 -20.22 -17.59
N GLU A 141 10.93 -20.74 -18.22
CA GLU A 141 10.21 -21.94 -17.74
C GLU A 141 11.16 -23.11 -17.41
N ILE A 142 12.26 -23.21 -18.17
CA ILE A 142 13.34 -24.18 -17.98
C ILE A 142 14.10 -23.95 -16.65
N GLU A 143 14.30 -22.71 -16.24
CA GLU A 143 14.95 -22.38 -14.96
C GLU A 143 14.00 -22.58 -13.77
N PHE A 144 12.70 -22.31 -13.95
CA PHE A 144 11.67 -22.64 -12.96
C PHE A 144 11.58 -24.15 -12.72
N GLU A 145 11.56 -24.96 -13.79
CA GLU A 145 11.56 -26.41 -13.67
C GLU A 145 12.86 -26.92 -13.01
N LYS A 146 14.03 -26.39 -13.40
CA LYS A 146 15.31 -26.72 -12.73
C LYS A 146 15.31 -26.36 -11.25
N ALA A 147 14.70 -25.23 -10.86
CA ALA A 147 14.62 -24.80 -9.47
C ALA A 147 13.67 -25.66 -8.62
N ILE A 148 12.74 -26.42 -9.21
CA ILE A 148 11.78 -27.28 -8.49
C ILE A 148 12.24 -28.74 -8.43
N ASN A 149 13.29 -29.11 -9.16
CA ASN A 149 13.76 -30.48 -9.33
C ASN A 149 14.61 -31.05 -8.18
N THR A 150 14.45 -30.55 -6.94
CA THR A 150 15.03 -31.26 -5.78
C THR A 150 14.02 -32.27 -5.25
N PHE A 151 14.31 -33.56 -5.43
CA PHE A 151 13.45 -34.63 -4.93
C PHE A 151 13.76 -34.96 -3.47
N CYS A 152 12.73 -34.93 -2.62
CA CYS A 152 12.82 -35.50 -1.29
C CYS A 152 12.92 -37.02 -1.37
N GLU A 153 13.93 -37.61 -0.74
CA GLU A 153 14.16 -39.06 -0.83
C GLU A 153 13.10 -39.88 -0.08
N VAL A 154 12.37 -39.28 0.86
CA VAL A 154 11.39 -39.98 1.71
C VAL A 154 9.95 -39.87 1.18
N CYS A 155 9.50 -38.68 0.80
CA CYS A 155 8.14 -38.50 0.27
C CYS A 155 8.08 -38.45 -1.26
N THR A 156 9.24 -38.49 -1.93
CA THR A 156 9.38 -38.43 -3.41
C THR A 156 8.72 -37.21 -4.06
N LYS A 157 8.36 -36.18 -3.28
CA LYS A 157 7.81 -34.92 -3.77
C LYS A 157 8.91 -34.00 -4.25
N ARG A 158 8.63 -33.31 -5.35
CA ARG A 158 9.41 -32.15 -5.80
C ARG A 158 9.28 -31.03 -4.77
N CYS A 159 10.41 -30.51 -4.33
CA CYS A 159 10.49 -29.47 -3.32
C CYS A 159 11.47 -28.39 -3.78
N TYR A 160 11.18 -27.14 -3.42
CA TYR A 160 12.12 -26.06 -3.66
C TYR A 160 13.40 -26.27 -2.81
N PRO A 161 14.60 -25.85 -3.28
CA PRO A 161 15.86 -26.00 -2.55
C PRO A 161 15.82 -25.47 -1.12
N ASN A 162 15.15 -24.33 -0.90
CA ASN A 162 14.95 -23.75 0.44
C ASN A 162 14.01 -24.56 1.35
N GLN A 163 13.23 -25.48 0.80
CA GLN A 163 12.34 -26.38 1.53
C GLN A 163 12.99 -27.73 1.83
N VAL A 164 14.17 -28.03 1.28
CA VAL A 164 14.90 -29.28 1.49
C VAL A 164 16.13 -29.01 2.36
N SER A 165 16.48 -29.95 3.23
CA SER A 165 17.69 -29.89 4.03
C SER A 165 18.36 -31.24 4.09
N ILE A 166 19.67 -31.23 4.25
CA ILE A 166 20.48 -32.44 4.39
C ILE A 166 20.42 -32.89 5.86
N LEU A 167 19.93 -34.10 6.09
CA LEU A 167 19.97 -34.74 7.40
C LEU A 167 21.06 -35.82 7.38
N LYS A 168 22.03 -35.70 8.29
CA LYS A 168 23.03 -36.74 8.55
C LYS A 168 22.50 -37.67 9.64
N PHE A 169 22.58 -38.98 9.43
CA PHE A 169 22.17 -39.94 10.47
C PHE A 169 23.21 -39.96 11.58
N SER A 170 22.81 -39.57 12.78
CA SER A 170 23.70 -39.44 13.94
C SER A 170 23.50 -40.50 15.02
N ASN A 171 22.73 -41.58 14.76
CA ASN A 171 22.76 -42.92 15.42
C ASN A 171 21.38 -43.61 15.51
N TYR A 172 20.26 -42.90 15.32
CA TYR A 172 18.91 -43.50 15.34
C TYR A 172 18.29 -43.52 13.94
N LYS A 173 18.01 -44.73 13.43
CA LYS A 173 17.40 -44.97 12.13
C LYS A 173 15.93 -45.41 12.30
N PRO A 174 14.96 -44.76 11.64
CA PRO A 174 13.57 -45.17 11.73
C PRO A 174 13.30 -46.45 10.94
N ASN A 175 12.50 -47.35 11.53
CA ASN A 175 12.21 -48.67 10.96
C ASN A 175 11.28 -48.65 9.74
N TYR A 176 10.62 -47.53 9.44
CA TYR A 176 9.71 -47.41 8.29
C TYR A 176 10.43 -46.97 7.00
N LEU A 177 11.72 -46.64 7.05
CA LEU A 177 12.49 -46.27 5.86
C LEU A 177 12.95 -47.54 5.12
N PRO A 178 12.88 -47.57 3.78
CA PRO A 178 13.47 -48.63 2.97
C PRO A 178 14.97 -48.82 3.24
N ILE A 179 15.46 -50.05 3.11
CA ILE A 179 16.86 -50.42 3.39
C ILE A 179 17.85 -49.59 2.56
N GLU A 180 17.47 -49.26 1.33
CA GLU A 180 18.25 -48.47 0.38
C GLU A 180 18.51 -47.05 0.92
N LEU A 181 17.54 -46.46 1.63
CA LEU A 181 17.71 -45.14 2.25
C LEU A 181 18.47 -45.22 3.58
N LEU A 182 18.35 -46.34 4.30
CA LEU A 182 19.08 -46.57 5.55
C LEU A 182 20.58 -46.74 5.34
N GLN A 183 21.02 -47.16 4.16
CA GLN A 183 22.44 -47.30 3.80
C GLN A 183 23.12 -45.96 3.52
N LYS A 184 22.35 -44.89 3.25
CA LYS A 184 22.91 -43.56 2.96
C LYS A 184 23.42 -42.89 4.24
N LYS A 185 24.58 -42.22 4.15
CA LYS A 185 25.15 -41.41 5.26
C LYS A 185 24.35 -40.13 5.52
N GLN A 186 23.69 -39.63 4.47
CA GLN A 186 22.87 -38.42 4.52
C GLN A 186 21.66 -38.56 3.62
N LEU A 187 20.56 -37.92 4.00
CA LEU A 187 19.35 -37.84 3.20
C LEU A 187 18.96 -36.40 2.87
N LEU A 188 18.40 -36.20 1.67
CA LEU A 188 17.72 -34.97 1.28
C LEU A 188 16.26 -35.03 1.70
N LEU A 189 15.89 -34.20 2.67
CA LEU A 189 14.56 -34.22 3.28
C LEU A 189 13.89 -32.86 3.18
N CYS A 190 12.63 -32.84 2.74
CA CYS A 190 11.81 -31.65 2.88
C CYS A 190 11.52 -31.35 4.36
N HIS A 191 11.17 -30.10 4.68
CA HIS A 191 10.85 -29.70 6.06
C HIS A 191 9.84 -30.64 6.73
N ARG A 192 8.82 -31.11 5.99
CA ARG A 192 7.82 -32.07 6.50
C ARG A 192 8.44 -33.42 6.88
N CYS A 193 9.23 -34.04 6.00
CA CYS A 193 9.88 -35.32 6.28
C CYS A 193 10.96 -35.19 7.36
N LYS A 194 11.70 -34.07 7.36
CA LYS A 194 12.67 -33.74 8.40
C LYS A 194 12.02 -33.70 9.76
N THR A 195 10.90 -32.98 9.91
CA THR A 195 10.16 -32.94 11.18
C THR A 195 9.72 -34.33 11.62
N HIS A 196 9.23 -35.18 10.70
CA HIS A 196 8.84 -36.56 11.04
C HIS A 196 10.00 -37.42 11.54
N LEU A 197 11.17 -37.31 10.89
CA LEU A 197 12.37 -38.06 11.27
C LEU A 197 12.99 -37.54 12.58
N SER A 198 13.03 -36.21 12.79
CA SER A 198 13.53 -35.60 14.03
C SER A 198 12.60 -35.85 15.22
N SER A 199 11.29 -35.94 15.01
CA SER A 199 10.29 -36.18 16.08
C SER A 199 10.10 -37.66 16.43
N ARG A 200 10.93 -38.59 15.89
CA ARG A 200 10.86 -40.05 16.12
C ARG A 200 9.46 -40.65 15.91
N LYS A 201 8.69 -40.12 14.96
CA LYS A 201 7.40 -40.73 14.61
C LYS A 201 7.65 -42.09 13.98
N THR A 202 6.89 -43.10 14.38
CA THR A 202 7.05 -44.49 13.90
C THR A 202 6.33 -44.77 12.57
N THR A 203 5.49 -43.85 12.11
CA THR A 203 4.70 -43.99 10.89
C THR A 203 5.22 -43.13 9.74
N ALA A 204 5.19 -43.69 8.54
CA ALA A 204 5.61 -43.00 7.32
C ALA A 204 4.76 -41.75 7.06
N PRO A 205 5.36 -40.65 6.58
CA PRO A 205 4.61 -39.46 6.22
C PRO A 205 3.64 -39.76 5.07
N GLN A 206 2.36 -39.50 5.25
CA GLN A 206 1.35 -39.80 4.23
C GLN A 206 1.57 -39.00 2.94
N ASN A 207 1.86 -39.73 1.87
CA ASN A 207 1.83 -39.21 0.51
C ASN A 207 0.38 -39.08 0.06
N LYS A 208 -0.20 -37.88 0.22
CA LYS A 208 -1.40 -37.51 -0.54
C LYS A 208 -1.01 -37.56 -2.03
N LYS A 209 -1.36 -38.67 -2.69
CA LYS A 209 -1.32 -38.82 -4.14
C LYS A 209 -2.38 -37.88 -4.73
N LYS A 210 -1.98 -37.04 -5.66
CA LYS A 210 -2.86 -36.44 -6.67
C LYS A 210 -2.40 -37.03 -8.00
#